data_AF-A0A661VKN9-F1
#
_entry.id   AF-A0A661VKN9-F1
#
_cell.length_a   1.000
_cell.length_b   1.000
_cell.length_c   1.000
_cell.angle_alpha   90.00
_cell.angle_beta   90.00
_cell.angle_gamma   90.00
#
_symmetry.space_group_name_H-M   'P 1'
#
loop_
_entity.id
_entity.type
_entity.pdbx_description
1 polymer ?
#
loop_
_entity_poly.entity_id
_entity_poly.type
_entity_poly.pdbx_seq_one_letter_code
_entity_poly.pdbx_strand_id
1 'polypeptide(L)' 'MDCPICGTWNPDDKIRCWRCNAELPKPEPPKKKRAAFNATWLWVIVIVAMLLCTLAQCFVLQQGG' A
#
# COMPACT_ATOMS: atom_id res chain seq x y z
N MET A 1 10.46 5.97 22.47
CA MET A 1 11.25 7.22 22.42
C MET A 1 11.68 7.67 23.82
N ASP A 2 12.88 8.26 23.97
CA ASP A 2 13.31 8.83 25.26
C ASP A 2 12.78 10.24 25.47
N CYS A 3 12.36 10.55 26.70
CA CYS A 3 11.85 11.86 27.06
C CYS A 3 12.98 12.92 26.97
N PRO A 4 12.79 14.03 26.23
CA PRO A 4 13.82 15.07 26.08
C PRO A 4 14.08 15.88 27.36
N ILE A 5 13.18 15.78 28.35
CA ILE A 5 13.29 16.52 29.62
C ILE A 5 14.01 15.70 30.69
N CYS A 6 13.68 14.41 30.84
CA CYS A 6 14.19 13.59 31.95
C CYS A 6 14.92 12.30 31.51
N GLY A 7 15.07 12.06 30.20
CA GLY A 7 15.80 10.92 29.65
C GLY A 7 15.17 9.55 29.91
N THR A 8 13.94 9.49 30.42
CA THR A 8 13.24 8.22 30.65
C THR A 8 12.63 7.70 29.37
N TRP A 9 12.79 6.41 29.10
CA TRP A 9 12.18 5.75 27.97
C TRP A 9 10.64 5.72 28.09
N ASN A 10 9.99 6.08 27.00
CA ASN A 10 8.56 6.17 26.85
C ASN A 10 8.10 5.43 25.58
N PRO A 11 6.98 4.70 25.61
CA PRO A 11 6.37 4.14 24.40
C PRO A 11 5.97 5.24 23.40
N ASP A 12 6.02 4.94 22.10
CA ASP A 12 5.81 5.93 21.04
C ASP A 12 4.33 6.38 20.91
N ASP A 13 3.39 5.65 21.51
CA ASP A 13 1.96 6.00 21.57
C ASP A 13 1.62 6.97 22.72
N LYS A 14 2.56 7.27 23.62
CA LYS A 14 2.32 8.16 24.75
C LYS A 14 2.46 9.63 24.35
N ILE A 15 1.44 10.41 24.69
CA ILE A 15 1.45 11.88 24.55
C ILE A 15 2.19 12.56 25.71
N ARG A 16 2.34 11.85 26.84
CA ARG A 16 2.94 12.40 28.07
C ARG A 16 3.94 11.41 28.70
N CYS A 17 5.06 11.94 29.19
CA CYS A 17 6.06 11.16 29.90
C CYS A 17 5.46 10.62 31.21
N TRP A 18 5.60 9.32 31.45
CA TRP A 18 5.02 8.68 32.64
C TRP A 18 5.77 9.03 33.93
N ARG A 19 6.99 9.57 33.82
CA ARG A 19 7.84 9.93 34.97
C ARG A 19 7.75 11.40 35.35
N CYS A 20 8.00 12.31 34.40
CA CYS A 20 8.04 13.75 34.67
C CYS A 20 6.79 14.50 34.21
N ASN A 21 5.82 13.79 33.63
CA ASN A 21 4.57 14.38 33.13
C ASN A 21 4.75 15.42 32.00
N ALA A 22 5.94 15.53 31.40
CA ALA A 22 6.20 16.40 30.25
C ALA A 22 5.50 15.89 28.98
N GLU A 23 5.13 16.79 28.09
CA GLU A 23 4.52 16.45 26.80
C GLU A 23 5.56 15.86 25.84
N LEU A 24 5.22 14.74 25.20
CA LEU A 24 6.10 14.03 24.28
C LEU A 24 5.83 14.47 22.83
N PRO A 25 6.87 14.51 21.99
CA PRO A 25 6.69 14.71 20.56
C PRO A 25 5.74 13.66 19.97
N LYS A 26 4.71 14.10 19.24
CA LYS A 26 3.79 13.18 18.59
C LYS A 26 4.50 12.49 17.42
N PRO A 27 4.46 11.15 17.30
CA PRO A 27 4.99 10.48 16.12
C PRO A 27 4.25 10.95 14.87
N GLU A 28 5.00 11.21 13.79
CA GLU A 28 4.40 11.58 12.52
C GLU A 28 3.48 10.45 12.03
N PRO A 29 2.26 10.77 11.55
CA PRO A 29 1.39 9.74 11.01
C PRO A 29 2.06 9.06 9.81
N PRO A 30 1.95 7.73 9.66
CA PRO A 30 2.55 7.03 8.54
C PRO A 30 1.99 7.62 7.24
N LYS A 31 2.88 8.10 6.36
CA LYS A 31 2.51 8.61 5.03
C LYS A 31 1.78 7.49 4.29
N LYS A 32 0.49 7.69 3.98
CA LYS A 32 -0.30 6.76 3.17
C LYS A 32 0.40 6.64 1.81
N LYS A 33 1.00 5.48 1.53
CA LYS A 33 1.54 5.17 0.21
C LYS A 33 0.36 5.21 -0.76
N ARG A 34 0.35 6.17 -1.69
CA ARG A 34 -0.64 6.18 -2.77
C ARG A 34 -0.36 4.94 -3.61
N ALA A 35 -1.37 4.07 -3.77
CA ALA A 35 -1.27 2.95 -4.69
C ALA A 35 -0.95 3.51 -6.08
N ALA A 36 0.25 3.22 -6.58
CA ALA A 36 0.80 3.82 -7.79
C ALA A 36 0.15 3.30 -9.08
N PHE A 37 -0.78 2.35 -8.97
CA PHE A 37 -1.37 1.70 -10.13
C PHE A 37 -2.87 1.51 -9.97
N ASN A 38 -3.61 2.02 -10.93
CA ASN A 38 -5.05 1.93 -11.01
C ASN A 38 -5.46 0.52 -11.45
N ALA A 39 -5.96 -0.27 -10.50
CA ALA A 39 -6.37 -1.65 -10.73
C ALA A 39 -7.33 -1.83 -11.94
N THR A 40 -8.07 -0.78 -12.33
CA THR A 40 -8.88 -0.76 -13.55
C THR A 40 -8.08 -1.08 -14.82
N TRP A 41 -6.86 -0.57 -14.97
CA TRP A 41 -6.04 -0.84 -16.16
C TRP A 41 -5.50 -2.27 -16.20
N LEU A 42 -5.26 -2.89 -15.04
CA LEU A 42 -4.95 -4.33 -14.99
C LEU A 42 -6.10 -5.15 -15.58
N TRP A 43 -7.34 -4.86 -15.17
CA TRP A 43 -8.50 -5.58 -15.67
C TRP A 43 -8.74 -5.34 -17.16
N VAL A 44 -8.51 -4.13 -17.66
CA VAL A 44 -8.57 -3.84 -19.11
C VAL A 44 -7.56 -4.69 -19.86
N ILE A 45 -6.31 -4.77 -19.40
CA ILE A 45 -5.27 -5.60 -20.04
C ILE A 45 -5.67 -7.09 -20.03
N VAL A 46 -6.18 -7.60 -18.91
CA VAL A 46 -6.62 -9.00 -18.79
C VAL A 46 -7.76 -9.30 -19.76
N ILE A 47 -8.77 -8.43 -19.86
CA ILE A 47 -9.91 -8.62 -20.78
C ILE A 47 -9.43 -8.61 -22.23
N VAL A 48 -8.58 -7.65 -22.59
CA VAL A 48 -8.01 -7.55 -23.95
C VAL A 48 -7.19 -8.80 -24.27
N ALA A 49 -6.34 -9.27 -23.36
CA ALA A 49 -5.56 -10.49 -23.55
C ALA A 49 -6.47 -11.72 -23.72
N MET A 50 -7.52 -11.88 -22.92
CA MET A 50 -8.48 -12.98 -23.07
C MET A 50 -9.21 -12.94 -24.43
N LEU A 51 -9.64 -11.75 -24.88
CA LEU A 51 -10.26 -11.58 -26.20
C LEU A 51 -9.29 -11.92 -27.34
N LEU A 52 -8.04 -11.51 -27.24
CA LEU A 52 -7.02 -11.85 -28.24
C LEU A 52 -6.72 -13.35 -28.28
N CYS A 53 -6.62 -14.00 -27.12
CA CYS A 53 -6.42 -15.45 -27.05
C CYS A 53 -7.59 -16.23 -27.65
N THR A 54 -8.83 -15.84 -27.35
CA THR A 54 -10.03 -16.49 -27.91
C THR A 54 -10.13 -16.29 -29.43
N LEU A 55 -9.85 -15.09 -29.94
CA LEU A 55 -9.80 -14.84 -31.38
C LEU A 55 -8.71 -15.67 -32.06
N ALA A 56 -7.51 -15.76 -31.47
CA ALA A 56 -6.43 -16.59 -32.00
C ALA A 56 -6.84 -18.08 -32.10
N GLN A 57 -7.54 -18.60 -31.09
CA GLN A 57 -8.09 -19.96 -31.13
C GLN A 57 -9.12 -20.14 -32.25
N CYS A 58 -10.00 -19.17 -32.47
CA CYS A 58 -10.95 -19.20 -33.60
C CYS A 58 -10.25 -19.24 -34.96
N PHE A 59 -9.15 -18.48 -35.15
CA PHE A 59 -8.39 -18.50 -36.39
C PHE A 59 -7.67 -19.83 -36.64
N VAL A 60 -7.10 -20.45 -35.60
CA VAL A 60 -6.44 -21.76 -35.72
C VAL A 60 -7.44 -22.86 -36.09
N LEU A 61 -8.64 -22.84 -35.50
CA LEU A 61 -9.70 -23.80 -35.82
C LEU A 61 -10.20 -23.66 -37.27
N GLN A 62 -10.18 -22.46 -37.85
CA GLN A 62 -10.64 -22.22 -39.22
C GLN A 62 -9.60 -22.60 -40.30
N GLN A 63 -8.31 -22.71 -39.96
CA GLN A 63 -7.26 -23.14 -40.91
C GLN A 63 -7.04 -24.66 -40.95
N GLY A 64 -7.65 -25.42 -40.04
CA GLY A 64 -7.48 -26.88 -39.93
C GLY A 64 -8.61 -27.72 -40.56
N GLY A 65 -9.50 -27.12 -41.35
CA GLY A 65 -10.64 -27.78 -42.01
C GLY A 65 -10.50 -27.85 -43.53
#